data_AF-A0A2G6J9B7-F1
#
_entry.id   AF-A0A2G6J9B7-F1
#
_cell.length_a   1.000
_cell.length_b   1.000
_cell.length_c   1.000
_cell.angle_alpha   90.00
_cell.angle_beta   90.00
_cell.angle_gamma   90.00
#
_symmetry.space_group_name_H-M   'P 1'
#
loop_
_entity.id
_entity.type
_entity.pdbx_description
1 polymer ?
#
loop_
_entity_poly.entity_id
_entity_poly.type
_entity_poly.pdbx_seq_one_letter_code
_entity_poly.pdbx_strand_id
1 'polypeptide(L)'
;MMHRALFAAVLLFALLPFGCGDAGGADGAAELRCNGHAALCGRRLDEVTLAATHNAMSSAEAGFVAPNQNLGLARQLEDGIRGLLLDVHSWEGHEGLWLCHGLCELGATPLADGLGVIAAFLEAHPSEVLVVVVEDHAPAADLDAAFVAAGLERWLYVHDATARWPTLGALVEADTRLVVGAESAGPPPAWLHHAWDVMWDTPYSFERPEDFSCACSRGCPSRQGQLFLVNHWLSTPLAAPEQAAATNAYDRLYGRAATCRDDSGFQPTLLAVDFYDVGDLFAVVDALNGIAAEAR
;
A
#
# COMPACT_ATOMS: atom_id res chain seq x y z
N MET A 1 -37.57 -32.01 89.82
CA MET A 1 -37.20 -30.61 89.53
C MET A 1 -36.84 -30.55 88.05
N MET A 2 -37.83 -30.24 87.21
CA MET A 2 -37.96 -28.97 86.48
C MET A 2 -36.93 -28.79 85.34
N HIS A 3 -37.49 -28.77 84.11
CA HIS A 3 -37.06 -27.97 82.94
C HIS A 3 -35.82 -28.50 82.19
N ARG A 4 -35.74 -28.55 80.85
CA ARG A 4 -36.45 -27.86 79.77
C ARG A 4 -36.13 -28.60 78.46
N ALA A 5 -37.09 -28.66 77.55
CA ALA A 5 -36.91 -29.12 76.18
C ALA A 5 -36.13 -28.09 75.34
N LEU A 6 -35.25 -28.56 74.44
CA LEU A 6 -34.82 -27.80 73.27
C LEU A 6 -34.92 -28.74 72.04
N PHE A 7 -35.77 -28.33 71.10
CA PHE A 7 -35.87 -28.90 69.75
C PHE A 7 -34.68 -28.44 68.92
N ALA A 8 -33.97 -29.36 68.27
CA ALA A 8 -33.02 -29.04 67.20
C ALA A 8 -33.59 -29.60 65.88
N ALA A 9 -33.94 -28.69 64.97
CA ALA A 9 -34.39 -29.01 63.62
C ALA A 9 -33.18 -29.41 62.75
N VAL A 10 -33.26 -30.57 62.10
CA VAL A 10 -32.28 -31.04 61.12
C VAL A 10 -32.72 -30.56 59.74
N LEU A 11 -31.96 -29.64 59.14
CA LEU A 11 -32.11 -29.21 57.76
C LEU A 11 -31.27 -30.12 56.85
N LEU A 12 -31.92 -30.96 56.04
CA LEU A 12 -31.30 -31.68 54.93
C LEU A 12 -31.06 -30.70 53.76
N PHE A 13 -29.81 -30.39 53.46
CA PHE A 13 -29.43 -29.76 52.19
C PHE A 13 -29.22 -30.86 51.14
N ALA A 14 -30.13 -30.93 50.16
CA ALA A 14 -29.94 -31.73 48.95
C ALA A 14 -28.93 -31.03 48.04
N LEU A 15 -27.79 -31.68 47.80
CA LEU A 15 -26.78 -31.25 46.82
C LEU A 15 -27.30 -31.56 45.41
N LEU A 16 -27.64 -30.53 44.65
CA LEU A 16 -27.84 -30.62 43.20
C LEU A 16 -26.46 -30.62 42.52
N PRO A 17 -26.23 -31.47 41.49
CA PRO A 17 -25.00 -31.40 40.72
C PRO A 17 -25.07 -30.14 39.85
N PHE A 18 -24.20 -29.17 40.14
CA PHE A 18 -23.86 -28.09 39.22
C PHE A 18 -23.20 -28.73 37.99
N GLY A 19 -23.96 -28.86 36.90
CA GLY A 19 -23.38 -29.12 35.59
C GLY A 19 -22.60 -27.88 35.17
N CYS A 20 -21.27 -27.98 35.16
CA CYS A 20 -20.43 -27.09 34.35
C CYS A 20 -20.71 -27.38 32.89
N GLY A 21 -21.69 -26.67 32.31
CA GLY A 21 -21.71 -26.43 30.88
C GLY A 21 -20.69 -25.35 30.59
N ASP A 22 -19.45 -25.73 30.29
CA ASP A 22 -18.53 -24.86 29.56
C ASP A 22 -19.10 -24.71 28.16
N ALA A 23 -19.95 -23.70 27.98
CA ALA A 23 -20.11 -23.06 26.70
C ALA A 23 -18.79 -22.31 26.45
N GLY A 24 -17.80 -23.04 25.95
CA GLY A 24 -16.64 -22.45 25.30
C GLY A 24 -17.15 -21.60 24.15
N GLY A 25 -17.32 -20.30 24.42
CA GLY A 25 -17.42 -19.31 23.37
C GLY A 25 -16.16 -19.46 22.54
N ALA A 26 -16.32 -19.90 21.29
CA ALA A 26 -15.32 -19.61 20.29
C ALA A 26 -15.19 -18.09 20.26
N ASP A 27 -14.12 -17.55 20.86
CA ASP A 27 -13.61 -16.25 20.47
C ASP A 27 -13.34 -16.38 18.97
N GLY A 28 -14.31 -15.94 18.17
CA GLY A 28 -14.17 -15.89 16.73
C GLY A 28 -13.04 -14.92 16.44
N ALA A 29 -11.86 -15.45 16.13
CA ALA A 29 -10.79 -14.64 15.55
C ALA A 29 -11.43 -13.85 14.39
N ALA A 30 -11.34 -12.52 14.47
CA ALA A 30 -11.83 -11.66 13.40
C ALA A 30 -11.21 -12.16 12.08
N GLU A 31 -12.05 -12.34 11.05
CA GLU A 31 -11.58 -12.79 9.74
C GLU A 31 -10.45 -11.86 9.28
N LEU A 32 -9.31 -12.44 8.88
CA LEU A 32 -8.18 -11.66 8.39
C LEU A 32 -8.63 -10.82 7.20
N ARG A 33 -8.42 -9.50 7.28
CA ARG A 33 -8.68 -8.55 6.18
C ARG A 33 -7.35 -8.01 5.70
N CYS A 34 -6.99 -8.25 4.45
CA CYS A 34 -5.72 -7.79 3.88
C CYS A 34 -6.00 -6.56 3.06
N ASN A 35 -5.28 -5.47 3.34
CA ASN A 35 -5.58 -4.16 2.77
C ASN A 35 -7.06 -3.78 2.96
N GLY A 36 -7.60 -3.99 4.16
CA GLY A 36 -8.99 -3.72 4.49
C GLY A 36 -10.04 -4.72 3.97
N HIS A 37 -9.70 -5.79 3.23
CA HIS A 37 -10.71 -6.70 2.67
C HIS A 37 -10.34 -8.19 2.78
N ALA A 38 -11.24 -9.01 3.33
CA ALA A 38 -11.03 -10.47 3.43
C ALA A 38 -10.86 -11.14 2.06
N ALA A 39 -11.61 -10.67 1.05
CA ALA A 39 -11.55 -11.18 -0.32
C ALA A 39 -10.19 -10.99 -1.01
N LEU A 40 -9.31 -10.13 -0.47
CA LEU A 40 -7.97 -9.89 -1.01
C LEU A 40 -6.91 -10.82 -0.43
N CYS A 41 -7.10 -11.37 0.78
CA CYS A 41 -6.08 -12.19 1.44
C CYS A 41 -5.67 -13.43 0.64
N GLY A 42 -6.62 -14.03 -0.09
CA GLY A 42 -6.36 -15.21 -0.92
C GLY A 42 -5.76 -14.92 -2.30
N ARG A 43 -5.57 -13.65 -2.68
CA ARG A 43 -5.08 -13.25 -4.01
C ARG A 43 -3.60 -12.96 -3.98
N ARG A 44 -2.90 -13.30 -5.06
CA ARG A 44 -1.48 -12.94 -5.22
C ARG A 44 -1.33 -11.43 -5.42
N LEU A 45 -0.16 -10.89 -5.08
CA LEU A 45 0.11 -9.46 -5.28
C LEU A 45 -0.07 -9.04 -6.76
N ASP A 46 0.29 -9.89 -7.72
CA ASP A 46 0.07 -9.65 -9.16
C ASP A 46 -1.40 -9.74 -9.61
N GLU A 47 -2.33 -10.07 -8.70
CA GLU A 47 -3.77 -10.22 -8.97
C GLU A 47 -4.63 -9.20 -8.21
N VAL A 48 -4.00 -8.24 -7.52
CA VAL A 48 -4.67 -7.20 -6.74
C VAL A 48 -4.30 -5.82 -7.27
N THR A 49 -5.29 -4.96 -7.46
CA THR A 49 -5.07 -3.54 -7.71
C THR A 49 -4.97 -2.77 -6.40
N LEU A 50 -3.91 -1.99 -6.25
CA LEU A 50 -3.65 -1.09 -5.15
C LEU A 50 -3.81 0.36 -5.66
N ALA A 51 -4.50 1.19 -4.88
CA ALA A 51 -4.51 2.63 -5.11
C ALA A 51 -3.09 3.16 -4.88
N ALA A 52 -2.57 3.92 -5.83
CA ALA A 52 -1.21 4.43 -5.79
C ALA A 52 -1.13 5.93 -6.10
N THR A 53 -0.09 6.59 -5.61
CA THR A 53 0.15 8.02 -5.85
C THR A 53 1.49 8.24 -6.54
N HIS A 54 1.46 9.07 -7.59
CA HIS A 54 2.65 9.61 -8.24
C HIS A 54 3.26 10.71 -7.38
N ASN A 55 4.59 10.70 -7.25
CA ASN A 55 5.37 11.60 -6.39
C ASN A 55 4.71 11.78 -5.02
N ALA A 56 4.49 10.68 -4.30
CA ALA A 56 3.62 10.65 -3.13
C ALA A 56 4.06 11.63 -2.03
N MET A 57 5.34 11.98 -1.95
CA MET A 57 5.87 13.00 -1.02
C MET A 57 5.43 14.44 -1.36
N SER A 58 5.23 14.72 -2.66
CA SER A 58 5.04 16.05 -3.22
C SER A 58 3.62 16.51 -2.93
N SER A 59 3.42 17.09 -1.75
CA SER A 59 2.09 17.43 -1.24
C SER A 59 1.95 18.87 -0.76
N ALA A 60 0.76 19.44 -0.94
CA ALA A 60 0.43 20.77 -0.43
C ALA A 60 0.55 20.85 1.10
N GLU A 61 0.11 19.80 1.80
CA GLU A 61 0.23 19.67 3.26
C GLU A 61 1.69 19.67 3.74
N ALA A 62 2.61 19.06 2.98
CA ALA A 62 4.05 19.11 3.26
C ALA A 62 4.74 20.40 2.77
N GLY A 63 4.00 21.34 2.20
CA GLY A 63 4.50 22.65 1.78
C GLY A 63 5.22 22.68 0.43
N PHE A 64 5.01 21.66 -0.41
CA PHE A 64 5.57 21.63 -1.76
C PHE A 64 4.90 22.67 -2.67
N VAL A 65 5.69 23.32 -3.52
CA VAL A 65 5.22 24.21 -4.58
C VAL A 65 4.84 23.38 -5.79
N ALA A 66 3.63 23.59 -6.32
CA ALA A 66 3.05 22.80 -7.41
C ALA A 66 3.07 21.28 -7.12
N PRO A 67 2.45 20.86 -6.01
CA PRO A 67 2.51 19.47 -5.55
C PRO A 67 1.72 18.53 -6.46
N ASN A 68 2.04 17.25 -6.39
CA ASN A 68 1.28 16.18 -7.04
C ASN A 68 0.08 15.72 -6.22
N GLN A 69 0.07 15.97 -4.91
CA GLN A 69 -0.98 15.55 -3.98
C GLN A 69 -1.44 16.72 -3.10
N ASN A 70 -2.68 16.70 -2.61
CA ASN A 70 -3.11 17.67 -1.60
C ASN A 70 -2.62 17.28 -0.20
N LEU A 71 -2.64 15.98 0.10
CA LEU A 71 -2.47 15.42 1.44
C LEU A 71 -1.13 14.69 1.57
N GLY A 72 -0.53 14.73 2.76
CA GLY A 72 0.76 14.11 3.05
C GLY A 72 0.72 12.58 3.09
N LEU A 73 1.90 11.96 3.14
CA LEU A 73 2.07 10.49 3.13
C LEU A 73 1.24 9.77 4.20
N ALA A 74 1.20 10.31 5.42
CA ALA A 74 0.44 9.68 6.51
C ALA A 74 -1.05 9.62 6.18
N ARG A 75 -1.59 10.70 5.62
CA ARG A 75 -3.01 10.77 5.26
C ARG A 75 -3.34 9.90 4.05
N GLN A 76 -2.45 9.87 3.05
CA GLN A 76 -2.56 8.95 1.90
C GLN A 76 -2.71 7.50 2.36
N LEU A 77 -1.83 7.05 3.27
CA LEU A 77 -1.87 5.70 3.81
C LEU A 77 -3.16 5.43 4.60
N GLU A 78 -3.59 6.34 5.48
CA GLU A 78 -4.86 6.17 6.21
C GLU A 78 -6.10 6.15 5.30
N ASP A 79 -6.09 6.89 4.19
CA ASP A 79 -7.21 6.92 3.24
C ASP A 79 -7.29 5.66 2.35
N GLY A 80 -6.23 4.84 2.31
CA GLY A 80 -6.21 3.57 1.58
C GLY A 80 -5.19 3.47 0.44
N ILE A 81 -4.28 4.43 0.30
CA ILE A 81 -3.15 4.30 -0.65
C ILE A 81 -2.22 3.19 -0.17
N ARG A 82 -1.88 2.26 -1.06
CA ARG A 82 -0.97 1.13 -0.78
C ARG A 82 0.18 1.02 -1.78
N GLY A 83 0.19 1.87 -2.81
CA GLY A 83 1.31 2.09 -3.70
C GLY A 83 1.87 3.51 -3.55
N LEU A 84 3.17 3.67 -3.31
CA LEU A 84 3.81 4.99 -3.23
C LEU A 84 4.93 5.06 -4.27
N LEU A 85 4.88 6.04 -5.17
CA LEU A 85 6.03 6.38 -6.02
C LEU A 85 6.80 7.52 -5.32
N LEU A 86 8.06 7.27 -5.00
CA LEU A 86 8.92 8.15 -4.22
C LEU A 86 10.24 8.50 -4.92
N ASP A 87 10.45 9.77 -5.21
CA ASP A 87 11.72 10.34 -5.61
C ASP A 87 12.65 10.51 -4.42
N VAL A 88 13.85 9.97 -4.51
CA VAL A 88 14.87 10.05 -3.47
C VAL A 88 16.13 10.68 -4.03
N HIS A 89 16.55 11.80 -3.46
CA HIS A 89 17.70 12.58 -3.89
C HIS A 89 18.77 12.71 -2.82
N SER A 90 20.03 12.74 -3.26
CA SER A 90 21.08 13.45 -2.52
C SER A 90 20.98 14.94 -2.84
N TRP A 91 20.98 15.81 -1.82
CA TRP A 91 20.87 17.26 -2.01
C TRP A 91 22.15 17.97 -1.56
N GLU A 92 22.86 18.59 -2.50
CA GLU A 92 24.13 19.26 -2.21
C GLU A 92 23.98 20.30 -1.09
N GLY A 93 24.91 20.27 -0.13
CA GLY A 93 24.88 21.15 1.03
C GLY A 93 23.94 20.72 2.16
N HIS A 94 23.22 19.61 1.99
CA HIS A 94 22.31 19.05 3.00
C HIS A 94 22.74 17.62 3.36
N GLU A 95 22.66 17.28 4.65
CA GLU A 95 22.99 15.93 5.11
C GLU A 95 21.85 14.96 4.83
N GLY A 96 22.19 13.70 4.55
CA GLY A 96 21.23 12.62 4.33
C GLY A 96 20.52 12.67 2.98
N LEU A 97 19.56 11.76 2.82
CA LEU A 97 18.71 11.67 1.63
C LEU A 97 17.40 12.43 1.83
N TRP A 98 16.85 12.93 0.74
CA TRP A 98 15.68 13.80 0.73
C TRP A 98 14.64 13.29 -0.26
N LEU A 99 13.38 13.41 0.14
CA LEU A 99 12.22 13.25 -0.73
C LEU A 99 11.92 14.61 -1.36
N CYS A 100 12.15 14.75 -2.66
CA CYS A 100 11.84 15.95 -3.42
C CYS A 100 11.63 15.60 -4.90
N HIS A 101 10.93 16.44 -5.67
CA HIS A 101 10.69 16.18 -7.09
C HIS A 101 11.33 17.28 -7.95
N GLY A 102 12.40 16.92 -8.68
CA GLY A 102 13.19 17.85 -9.48
C GLY A 102 14.06 18.79 -8.64
N LEU A 103 13.55 19.95 -8.25
CA LEU A 103 14.27 20.95 -7.47
C LEU A 103 13.84 20.90 -5.99
N CYS A 104 14.72 20.41 -5.10
CA CYS A 104 14.43 20.29 -3.68
C CYS A 104 14.08 21.64 -3.00
N GLU A 105 14.52 22.77 -3.54
CA GLU A 105 14.15 24.11 -3.06
C GLU A 105 12.65 24.42 -3.18
N LEU A 106 11.93 23.70 -4.04
CA LEU A 106 10.49 23.84 -4.24
C LEU A 106 9.67 22.97 -3.27
N GLY A 107 10.32 22.17 -2.44
CA GLY A 107 9.69 21.29 -1.49
C GLY A 107 10.58 20.08 -1.26
N ALA A 108 10.91 19.82 -0.01
CA ALA A 108 11.71 18.68 0.37
C ALA A 108 11.31 18.21 1.76
N THR A 109 11.35 16.90 1.97
CA THR A 109 11.19 16.26 3.27
C THR A 109 12.36 15.32 3.48
N PRO A 110 13.01 15.29 4.66
CA PRO A 110 14.04 14.28 4.92
C PRO A 110 13.51 12.87 4.65
N LEU A 111 14.28 12.01 3.98
CA LEU A 111 13.86 10.63 3.70
C LEU A 111 13.52 9.89 5.00
N ALA A 112 14.27 10.14 6.06
CA ALA A 112 14.03 9.55 7.38
C ALA A 112 12.60 9.83 7.89
N ASP A 113 12.06 11.02 7.65
CA ASP A 113 10.71 11.39 8.09
C ASP A 113 9.65 10.64 7.28
N GLY A 114 9.82 10.56 5.95
CA GLY A 114 8.92 9.80 5.09
C GLY A 114 8.93 8.29 5.37
N LEU A 115 10.12 7.70 5.57
CA LEU A 115 10.25 6.31 5.99
C LEU A 115 9.69 6.07 7.39
N GLY A 116 9.82 7.03 8.30
CA GLY A 116 9.21 6.99 9.63
C GLY A 116 7.68 6.93 9.58
N VAL A 117 7.05 7.63 8.64
CA VAL A 117 5.61 7.53 8.39
C VAL A 117 5.22 6.11 7.93
N ILE A 118 5.98 5.53 7.00
CA ILE A 118 5.73 4.15 6.52
C ILE A 118 5.90 3.14 7.65
N ALA A 119 6.95 3.26 8.45
CA ALA A 119 7.23 2.38 9.58
C ALA A 119 6.11 2.45 10.64
N ALA A 120 5.69 3.67 11.00
CA ALA A 120 4.59 3.87 11.95
C ALA A 120 3.27 3.26 11.44
N PHE A 121 2.99 3.40 10.14
CA PHE A 121 1.81 2.81 9.52
C PHE A 121 1.84 1.27 9.55
N LEU A 122 2.94 0.64 9.12
CA LEU A 122 3.05 -0.82 9.10
C LEU A 122 3.02 -1.44 10.51
N GLU A 123 3.50 -0.71 11.52
CA GLU A 123 3.39 -1.11 12.92
C GLU A 123 1.95 -1.02 13.43
N ALA A 124 1.23 0.07 13.12
CA ALA A 124 -0.15 0.27 13.56
C ALA A 124 -1.16 -0.63 12.84
N HIS A 125 -0.85 -1.02 11.60
CA HIS A 125 -1.77 -1.76 10.72
C HIS A 125 -1.15 -3.09 10.26
N PRO A 126 -1.23 -4.16 11.07
CA PRO A 126 -0.48 -5.41 10.86
C PRO A 126 -0.92 -6.22 9.63
N SER A 127 -2.09 -5.92 9.06
CA SER A 127 -2.66 -6.62 7.92
C SER A 127 -2.52 -5.87 6.59
N GLU A 128 -1.74 -4.80 6.57
CA GLU A 128 -1.54 -3.95 5.39
C GLU A 128 -0.22 -4.30 4.70
N VAL A 129 -0.29 -4.39 3.37
CA VAL A 129 0.83 -4.66 2.44
C VAL A 129 1.02 -3.45 1.55
N LEU A 130 2.26 -2.97 1.48
CA LEU A 130 2.67 -1.79 0.72
C LEU A 130 3.63 -2.16 -0.41
N VAL A 131 3.51 -1.41 -1.52
CA VAL A 131 4.49 -1.42 -2.61
C VAL A 131 5.04 0.00 -2.75
N VAL A 132 6.36 0.14 -2.68
CA VAL A 132 7.05 1.42 -2.88
C VAL A 132 7.92 1.32 -4.12
N VAL A 133 7.75 2.25 -5.04
CA VAL A 133 8.62 2.41 -6.21
C VAL A 133 9.48 3.65 -5.97
N VAL A 134 10.79 3.50 -6.01
CA VAL A 134 11.74 4.57 -5.72
C VAL A 134 12.38 5.05 -7.01
N GLU A 135 12.16 6.31 -7.39
CA GLU A 135 13.00 6.99 -8.38
C GLU A 135 14.30 7.41 -7.66
N ASP A 136 15.33 6.57 -7.77
CA ASP A 136 16.56 6.69 -7.01
C ASP A 136 17.62 7.57 -7.70
N HIS A 137 17.79 8.78 -7.17
CA HIS A 137 18.90 9.70 -7.48
C HIS A 137 19.95 9.69 -6.36
N ALA A 138 20.13 8.54 -5.72
CA ALA A 138 21.04 8.31 -4.62
C ALA A 138 21.64 6.88 -4.68
N PRO A 139 22.83 6.63 -4.11
CA PRO A 139 23.39 5.29 -4.07
C PRO A 139 22.51 4.30 -3.29
N ALA A 140 22.39 3.07 -3.82
CA ALA A 140 21.63 1.99 -3.18
C ALA A 140 22.06 1.70 -1.73
N ALA A 141 23.35 1.85 -1.42
CA ALA A 141 23.87 1.65 -0.07
C ALA A 141 23.36 2.71 0.93
N ASP A 142 23.17 3.95 0.49
CA ASP A 142 22.63 5.02 1.33
C ASP A 142 21.12 4.84 1.54
N LEU A 143 20.42 4.37 0.51
CA LEU A 143 19.02 3.97 0.62
C LEU A 143 18.86 2.80 1.60
N ASP A 144 19.71 1.78 1.51
CA ASP A 144 19.71 0.66 2.45
C ASP A 144 19.93 1.11 3.89
N ALA A 145 20.95 1.95 4.12
CA ALA A 145 21.22 2.52 5.43
C ALA A 145 20.02 3.33 5.98
N ALA A 146 19.30 4.07 5.13
CA ALA A 146 18.12 4.82 5.53
C ALA A 146 16.95 3.91 5.93
N PHE A 147 16.69 2.82 5.19
CA PHE A 147 15.65 1.84 5.51
C PHE A 147 15.96 1.09 6.81
N VAL A 148 17.22 0.69 7.01
CA VAL A 148 17.71 0.08 8.25
C VAL A 148 17.53 1.05 9.43
N ALA A 149 17.95 2.31 9.28
CA ALA A 149 17.81 3.31 10.34
C ALA A 149 16.35 3.61 10.70
N ALA A 150 15.43 3.51 9.73
CA ALA A 150 13.99 3.66 9.96
C ALA A 150 13.34 2.41 10.60
N GLY A 151 14.08 1.30 10.76
CA GLY A 151 13.58 0.07 11.36
C GLY A 151 12.64 -0.74 10.46
N LEU A 152 12.73 -0.55 9.13
CA LEU A 152 11.84 -1.20 8.17
C LEU A 152 12.23 -2.65 7.83
N GLU A 153 13.42 -3.09 8.23
CA GLU A 153 14.04 -4.36 7.82
C GLU A 153 13.12 -5.58 7.95
N ARG A 154 12.34 -5.66 9.04
CA ARG A 154 11.46 -6.81 9.29
C ARG A 154 10.36 -6.98 8.23
N TRP A 155 9.90 -5.88 7.62
CA TRP A 155 8.80 -5.90 6.65
C TRP A 155 9.27 -6.07 5.22
N LEU A 156 10.57 -5.91 4.94
CA LEU A 156 11.10 -5.94 3.59
C LEU A 156 10.98 -7.35 3.00
N TYR A 157 10.19 -7.45 1.93
CA TYR A 157 10.04 -8.69 1.17
C TYR A 157 11.18 -8.85 0.17
N VAL A 158 11.67 -10.07 0.00
CA VAL A 158 12.64 -10.46 -1.03
C VAL A 158 11.93 -11.38 -2.02
N HIS A 159 11.79 -10.93 -3.27
CA HIS A 159 11.15 -11.70 -4.32
C HIS A 159 12.17 -12.60 -5.04
N ASP A 160 11.87 -13.89 -5.10
CA ASP A 160 12.52 -14.80 -6.04
C ASP A 160 11.87 -14.63 -7.42
N ALA A 161 12.61 -14.08 -8.39
CA ALA A 161 12.10 -13.84 -9.75
C ALA A 161 11.67 -15.12 -10.50
N THR A 162 12.02 -16.31 -10.00
CA THR A 162 11.53 -17.58 -10.55
C THR A 162 10.22 -18.04 -9.94
N ALA A 163 9.84 -17.48 -8.79
CA ALA A 163 8.62 -17.80 -8.07
C ALA A 163 7.44 -16.94 -8.53
N ARG A 164 6.22 -17.40 -8.22
CA ARG A 164 5.03 -16.54 -8.27
C ARG A 164 5.02 -15.61 -7.05
N TRP A 165 4.35 -14.47 -7.18
CA TRP A 165 4.13 -13.61 -6.03
C TRP A 165 3.32 -14.33 -4.93
N PRO A 166 3.64 -14.11 -3.65
CA PRO A 166 2.81 -14.61 -2.56
C PRO A 166 1.43 -13.96 -2.58
N THR A 167 0.49 -14.58 -1.87
CA THR A 167 -0.78 -13.92 -1.56
C THR A 167 -0.59 -12.80 -0.56
N LEU A 168 -1.51 -11.83 -0.53
CA LEU A 168 -1.49 -10.78 0.49
C LEU A 168 -1.55 -11.39 1.90
N GLY A 169 -2.37 -12.42 2.10
CA GLY A 169 -2.43 -13.15 3.38
C GLY A 169 -1.09 -13.79 3.75
N ALA A 170 -0.38 -14.38 2.79
CA ALA A 170 0.94 -14.96 3.04
C ALA A 170 2.00 -13.90 3.38
N LEU A 171 1.97 -12.72 2.73
CA LEU A 171 2.86 -11.60 3.08
C LEU A 171 2.57 -11.09 4.50
N VAL A 172 1.29 -11.03 4.88
CA VAL A 172 0.85 -10.63 6.22
C VAL A 172 1.29 -11.64 7.28
N GLU A 173 1.04 -12.93 7.05
CA GLU A 173 1.42 -14.02 7.97
C GLU A 173 2.93 -14.12 8.17
N ALA A 174 3.72 -13.85 7.13
CA ALA A 174 5.18 -13.83 7.19
C ALA A 174 5.75 -12.52 7.77
N ASP A 175 4.91 -11.50 7.99
CA ASP A 175 5.27 -10.12 8.35
C ASP A 175 6.28 -9.47 7.39
N THR A 176 6.33 -9.89 6.12
CA THR A 176 7.15 -9.30 5.05
C THR A 176 6.25 -8.49 4.11
N ARG A 177 5.74 -7.37 4.61
CA ARG A 177 4.61 -6.62 4.04
C ARG A 177 5.00 -5.38 3.23
N LEU A 178 6.28 -5.19 2.95
CA LEU A 178 6.82 -4.04 2.21
C LEU A 178 7.65 -4.53 1.02
N VAL A 179 7.13 -4.31 -0.20
CA VAL A 179 7.85 -4.57 -1.45
C VAL A 179 8.43 -3.26 -1.96
N VAL A 180 9.74 -3.21 -2.21
CA VAL A 180 10.43 -2.00 -2.70
C VAL A 180 11.11 -2.29 -4.03
N GLY A 181 10.85 -1.45 -5.04
CA GLY A 181 11.56 -1.48 -6.31
C GLY A 181 12.23 -0.13 -6.57
N ALA A 182 13.50 -0.13 -6.99
CA ALA A 182 14.22 1.07 -7.43
C ALA A 182 14.22 1.15 -8.97
N GLU A 183 14.04 2.35 -9.53
CA GLU A 183 13.99 2.55 -10.98
C GLU A 183 15.36 2.36 -11.66
N SER A 184 16.47 2.65 -10.96
CA SER A 184 17.84 2.58 -11.47
C SER A 184 18.68 1.55 -10.73
N ALA A 185 18.63 1.53 -9.39
CA ALA A 185 19.32 0.55 -8.57
C ALA A 185 18.70 -0.86 -8.64
N GLY A 186 19.33 -1.80 -7.94
CA GLY A 186 18.87 -3.17 -7.75
C GLY A 186 19.72 -3.86 -6.69
N PRO A 187 19.59 -5.19 -6.52
CA PRO A 187 20.35 -5.91 -5.50
C PRO A 187 21.86 -5.81 -5.72
N PRO A 188 22.68 -5.70 -4.65
CA PRO A 188 22.33 -5.71 -3.22
C PRO A 188 21.85 -4.34 -2.67
N PRO A 189 21.05 -4.34 -1.57
CA PRO A 189 20.61 -5.49 -0.75
C PRO A 189 19.52 -6.32 -1.45
N ALA A 190 19.32 -7.57 -1.03
CA ALA A 190 18.43 -8.52 -1.72
C ALA A 190 16.97 -8.06 -1.79
N TRP A 191 16.52 -7.25 -0.83
CA TRP A 191 15.16 -6.71 -0.80
C TRP A 191 14.94 -5.52 -1.74
N LEU A 192 16.02 -4.84 -2.18
CA LEU A 192 15.92 -3.70 -3.09
C LEU A 192 15.88 -4.24 -4.52
N HIS A 193 14.68 -4.52 -5.02
CA HIS A 193 14.51 -5.02 -6.37
C HIS A 193 14.86 -3.92 -7.38
N HIS A 194 15.44 -4.31 -8.52
CA HIS A 194 15.35 -3.45 -9.69
C HIS A 194 13.89 -3.49 -10.18
N ALA A 195 13.20 -2.36 -10.18
CA ALA A 195 11.76 -2.29 -10.43
C ALA A 195 11.42 -3.03 -11.75
N TRP A 196 12.16 -2.74 -12.82
CA TRP A 196 11.85 -3.24 -14.16
C TRP A 196 12.11 -4.73 -14.40
N ASP A 197 12.72 -5.43 -13.42
CA ASP A 197 12.85 -6.89 -13.44
C ASP A 197 11.62 -7.61 -12.83
N VAL A 198 10.86 -6.88 -11.99
CA VAL A 198 9.74 -7.43 -11.22
C VAL A 198 8.40 -6.77 -11.57
N MET A 199 8.43 -5.59 -12.19
CA MET A 199 7.27 -4.85 -12.65
C MET A 199 7.50 -4.24 -14.04
N TRP A 200 6.42 -3.79 -14.66
CA TRP A 200 6.44 -3.04 -15.92
C TRP A 200 5.41 -1.92 -15.85
N ASP A 201 5.55 -0.91 -16.70
CA ASP A 201 4.67 0.25 -16.66
C ASP A 201 4.17 0.73 -18.04
N THR A 202 3.15 1.59 -18.00
CA THR A 202 2.75 2.42 -19.15
C THR A 202 3.63 3.67 -19.24
N PRO A 203 3.66 4.39 -20.38
CA PRO A 203 4.18 5.75 -20.41
C PRO A 203 3.53 6.63 -19.33
N TYR A 204 4.23 7.67 -18.92
CA TYR A 204 3.84 8.58 -17.83
C TYR A 204 3.80 10.06 -18.21
N SER A 205 4.20 10.40 -19.44
CA SER A 205 4.21 11.78 -19.93
C SER A 205 3.10 11.99 -20.94
N PHE A 206 1.97 12.55 -20.50
CA PHE A 206 0.80 12.79 -21.34
C PHE A 206 0.38 14.27 -21.32
N GLU A 207 0.08 14.84 -22.48
CA GLU A 207 -0.39 16.22 -22.55
C GLU A 207 -1.93 16.31 -22.48
N ARG A 208 -2.62 15.28 -22.97
CA ARG A 208 -4.07 15.22 -22.99
C ARG A 208 -4.57 13.84 -22.58
N PRO A 209 -5.78 13.74 -22.01
CA PRO A 209 -6.34 12.44 -21.63
C PRO A 209 -6.49 11.45 -22.79
N GLU A 210 -6.61 11.93 -24.03
CA GLU A 210 -6.72 11.11 -25.24
C GLU A 210 -5.37 10.49 -25.65
N ASP A 211 -4.26 10.97 -25.10
CA ASP A 211 -2.92 10.46 -25.38
C ASP A 211 -2.57 9.24 -24.50
N PHE A 212 -3.43 8.91 -23.52
CA PHE A 212 -3.23 7.74 -22.66
C PHE A 212 -3.06 6.47 -23.47
N SER A 213 -1.98 5.74 -23.15
CA SER A 213 -1.62 4.48 -23.79
C SER A 213 -1.48 3.37 -22.76
N CYS A 214 -1.77 2.14 -23.21
CA CYS A 214 -1.49 0.88 -22.51
C CYS A 214 -0.25 0.18 -23.05
N ALA A 215 0.49 0.81 -23.97
CA ALA A 215 1.78 0.29 -24.43
C ALA A 215 2.74 0.18 -23.23
N CYS A 216 3.64 -0.78 -23.29
CA CYS A 216 4.74 -0.83 -22.34
C CYS A 216 5.68 0.37 -22.54
N SER A 217 6.16 0.98 -21.44
CA SER A 217 7.30 1.89 -21.45
C SER A 217 8.57 1.21 -20.92
N ARG A 218 8.54 0.69 -19.70
CA ARG A 218 9.69 0.07 -19.01
C ARG A 218 9.35 -1.33 -18.52
N GLY A 219 10.37 -2.19 -18.41
CA GLY A 219 10.22 -3.55 -17.86
C GLY A 219 9.33 -4.50 -18.68
N CYS A 220 9.15 -4.25 -19.98
CA CYS A 220 8.11 -4.89 -20.79
C CYS A 220 7.93 -6.38 -20.55
N PRO A 221 6.67 -6.84 -20.46
CA PRO A 221 6.35 -8.15 -19.92
C PRO A 221 7.04 -9.25 -20.75
N SER A 222 7.95 -9.97 -20.10
CA SER A 222 8.69 -11.10 -20.67
C SER A 222 8.20 -12.43 -20.12
N ARG A 223 7.46 -12.40 -19.01
CA ARG A 223 6.87 -13.54 -18.32
C ARG A 223 5.57 -13.14 -17.65
N GLN A 224 4.67 -14.10 -17.45
CA GLN A 224 3.49 -13.89 -16.62
C GLN A 224 3.90 -13.65 -15.15
N GLY A 225 3.11 -12.85 -14.43
CA GLY A 225 3.32 -12.58 -13.01
C GLY A 225 4.28 -11.44 -12.67
N GLN A 226 4.63 -10.56 -13.62
CA GLN A 226 5.19 -9.24 -13.28
C GLN A 226 4.08 -8.34 -12.71
N LEU A 227 4.43 -7.46 -11.77
CA LEU A 227 3.50 -6.41 -11.32
C LEU A 227 3.30 -5.39 -12.45
N PHE A 228 2.14 -4.76 -12.49
CA PHE A 228 1.81 -3.78 -13.54
C PHE A 228 1.50 -2.41 -12.94
N LEU A 229 2.33 -1.42 -13.25
CA LEU A 229 2.12 -0.02 -12.90
C LEU A 229 1.44 0.73 -14.04
N VAL A 230 0.23 1.22 -13.79
CA VAL A 230 -0.50 2.10 -14.71
C VAL A 230 -0.32 3.54 -14.27
N ASN A 231 0.45 4.30 -15.05
CA ASN A 231 0.73 5.70 -14.82
C ASN A 231 -0.41 6.56 -15.40
N HIS A 232 -1.22 7.22 -14.57
CA HIS A 232 -2.46 7.93 -14.98
C HIS A 232 -2.53 9.38 -14.49
N TRP A 233 -1.80 10.28 -15.16
CA TRP A 233 -1.84 11.72 -14.91
C TRP A 233 -1.46 12.49 -16.19
N LEU A 234 -1.66 13.82 -16.17
CA LEU A 234 -1.16 14.71 -17.22
C LEU A 234 0.10 15.43 -16.74
N SER A 235 0.98 15.81 -17.67
CA SER A 235 2.28 16.41 -17.38
C SER A 235 2.40 17.88 -17.81
N THR A 236 1.30 18.55 -18.22
CA THR A 236 1.37 19.88 -18.84
C THR A 236 0.45 20.93 -18.21
N PRO A 237 0.95 22.14 -17.86
CA PRO A 237 2.35 22.50 -17.62
C PRO A 237 2.87 22.00 -16.25
N LEU A 238 1.97 21.77 -15.30
CA LEU A 238 2.20 21.29 -13.94
C LEU A 238 0.97 20.47 -13.51
N ALA A 239 1.15 19.57 -12.54
CA ALA A 239 0.04 18.84 -11.93
C ALA A 239 -0.98 19.83 -11.35
N ALA A 240 -2.28 19.60 -11.60
CA ALA A 240 -3.35 20.43 -11.07
C ALA A 240 -4.60 19.60 -10.70
N PRO A 241 -5.32 19.95 -9.61
CA PRO A 241 -6.55 19.25 -9.22
C PRO A 241 -7.61 19.20 -10.32
N GLU A 242 -7.72 20.22 -11.16
CA GLU A 242 -8.69 20.25 -12.27
C GLU A 242 -8.36 19.19 -13.34
N GLN A 243 -7.08 18.88 -13.54
CA GLN A 243 -6.65 17.81 -14.45
C GLN A 243 -6.95 16.45 -13.83
N ALA A 244 -6.69 16.28 -12.53
CA ALA A 244 -7.06 15.08 -11.79
C ALA A 244 -8.58 14.85 -11.83
N ALA A 245 -9.40 15.88 -11.63
CA ALA A 245 -10.87 15.76 -11.73
C ALA A 245 -11.33 15.23 -13.09
N ALA A 246 -10.64 15.58 -14.18
CA ALA A 246 -10.94 15.09 -15.52
C ALA A 246 -10.38 13.68 -15.80
N THR A 247 -9.20 13.36 -15.26
CA THR A 247 -8.50 12.08 -15.51
C THR A 247 -8.99 10.98 -14.56
N ASN A 248 -9.04 11.25 -13.26
CA ASN A 248 -9.44 10.32 -12.21
C ASN A 248 -10.96 10.08 -12.12
N ALA A 249 -11.77 10.68 -13.00
CA ALA A 249 -13.20 10.39 -13.09
C ALA A 249 -13.44 8.91 -13.44
N TYR A 250 -14.45 8.30 -12.78
CA TYR A 250 -14.67 6.85 -12.82
C TYR A 250 -14.61 6.24 -14.22
N ASP A 251 -15.42 6.73 -15.16
CA ASP A 251 -15.51 6.15 -16.51
C ASP A 251 -14.18 6.18 -17.26
N ARG A 252 -13.37 7.22 -17.04
CA ARG A 252 -12.08 7.37 -17.71
C ARG A 252 -11.02 6.50 -17.05
N LEU A 253 -10.90 6.57 -15.73
CA LEU A 253 -9.89 5.83 -14.98
C LEU A 253 -10.16 4.32 -15.05
N TYR A 254 -11.41 3.88 -14.78
CA TYR A 254 -11.81 2.48 -14.94
C TYR A 254 -11.71 2.03 -16.38
N GLY A 255 -12.22 2.83 -17.33
CA GLY A 255 -12.18 2.49 -18.75
C GLY A 255 -10.76 2.22 -19.23
N ARG A 256 -9.80 3.07 -18.85
CA ARG A 256 -8.40 2.87 -19.16
C ARG A 256 -7.81 1.65 -18.47
N ALA A 257 -7.98 1.52 -17.15
CA ALA A 257 -7.40 0.41 -16.39
C ALA A 257 -7.93 -0.95 -16.89
N ALA A 258 -9.22 -1.04 -17.18
CA ALA A 258 -9.83 -2.23 -17.78
C ALA A 258 -9.30 -2.50 -19.19
N THR A 259 -9.17 -1.47 -20.03
CA THR A 259 -8.58 -1.63 -21.38
C THR A 259 -7.13 -2.13 -21.28
N CYS A 260 -6.31 -1.54 -20.41
CA CYS A 260 -4.92 -1.97 -20.25
C CYS A 260 -4.81 -3.39 -19.70
N ARG A 261 -5.74 -3.80 -18.82
CA ARG A 261 -5.83 -5.19 -18.37
C ARG A 261 -6.15 -6.14 -19.52
N ASP A 262 -7.16 -5.80 -20.31
CA ASP A 262 -7.65 -6.65 -21.38
C ASP A 262 -6.63 -6.76 -22.53
N ASP A 263 -5.92 -5.67 -22.85
CA ASP A 263 -4.88 -5.63 -23.88
C ASP A 263 -3.61 -6.39 -23.49
N SER A 264 -3.19 -6.28 -22.22
CA SER A 264 -1.94 -6.89 -21.75
C SER A 264 -2.11 -8.29 -21.19
N GLY A 265 -3.30 -8.63 -20.67
CA GLY A 265 -3.55 -9.83 -19.89
C GLY A 265 -3.03 -9.77 -18.44
N PHE A 266 -2.57 -8.61 -17.96
CA PHE A 266 -2.11 -8.38 -16.59
C PHE A 266 -3.10 -7.53 -15.81
N GLN A 267 -3.39 -7.91 -14.57
CA GLN A 267 -4.13 -7.03 -13.66
C GLN A 267 -3.25 -5.80 -13.35
N PRO A 268 -3.75 -4.56 -13.48
CA PRO A 268 -3.08 -3.38 -12.95
C PRO A 268 -2.83 -3.57 -11.45
N THR A 269 -1.56 -3.69 -11.05
CA THR A 269 -1.18 -3.83 -9.63
C THR A 269 -1.18 -2.47 -8.96
N LEU A 270 -0.54 -1.47 -9.58
CA LEU A 270 -0.50 -0.11 -9.07
C LEU A 270 -1.28 0.78 -10.04
N LEU A 271 -2.36 1.38 -9.57
CA LEU A 271 -3.08 2.40 -10.32
C LEU A 271 -2.69 3.78 -9.77
N ALA A 272 -1.68 4.38 -10.39
CA ALA A 272 -1.03 5.58 -9.88
C ALA A 272 -1.62 6.86 -10.50
N VAL A 273 -1.97 7.83 -9.66
CA VAL A 273 -2.57 9.11 -10.06
C VAL A 273 -1.92 10.31 -9.35
N ASP A 274 -2.12 11.51 -9.91
CA ASP A 274 -2.00 12.77 -9.19
C ASP A 274 -3.33 13.11 -8.48
N PHE A 275 -3.25 13.81 -7.35
CA PHE A 275 -4.36 14.24 -6.49
C PHE A 275 -5.36 13.10 -6.21
N TYR A 276 -4.90 12.07 -5.51
CA TYR A 276 -5.73 10.87 -5.23
C TYR A 276 -7.06 11.17 -4.53
N ASP A 277 -7.14 12.30 -3.81
CA ASP A 277 -8.34 12.78 -3.11
C ASP A 277 -9.35 13.46 -4.05
N VAL A 278 -9.04 13.55 -5.34
CA VAL A 278 -9.88 14.09 -6.40
C VAL A 278 -10.25 12.99 -7.40
N GLY A 279 -11.56 12.78 -7.59
CA GLY A 279 -12.10 11.77 -8.50
C GLY A 279 -12.47 10.48 -7.79
N ASP A 280 -12.43 9.37 -8.53
CA ASP A 280 -13.07 8.11 -8.13
C ASP A 280 -12.07 6.96 -7.93
N LEU A 281 -10.78 7.27 -7.69
CA LEU A 281 -9.69 6.28 -7.61
C LEU A 281 -10.08 5.05 -6.77
N PHE A 282 -10.54 5.28 -5.55
CA PHE A 282 -10.89 4.21 -4.62
C PHE A 282 -12.07 3.34 -5.10
N ALA A 283 -13.09 3.95 -5.72
CA ALA A 283 -14.21 3.19 -6.29
C ALA A 283 -13.76 2.36 -7.51
N VAL A 284 -12.85 2.90 -8.33
CA VAL A 284 -12.26 2.17 -9.46
C VAL A 284 -11.41 1.00 -8.97
N VAL A 285 -10.59 1.18 -7.94
CA VAL A 285 -9.80 0.09 -7.34
C VAL A 285 -10.69 -1.00 -6.78
N ASP A 286 -11.76 -0.65 -6.07
CA ASP A 286 -12.74 -1.63 -5.56
C ASP A 286 -13.38 -2.41 -6.73
N ALA A 287 -13.79 -1.72 -7.79
CA ALA A 287 -14.36 -2.35 -8.98
C ALA A 287 -13.37 -3.29 -9.70
N LEU A 288 -12.12 -2.88 -9.86
CA LEU A 288 -11.06 -3.70 -10.48
C LEU A 288 -10.73 -4.94 -9.65
N ASN A 289 -10.90 -4.86 -8.33
CA ASN A 289 -10.76 -5.99 -7.41
C ASN A 289 -12.05 -6.81 -7.25
N GLY A 290 -13.19 -6.36 -7.78
CA GLY A 290 -14.49 -7.02 -7.57
C GLY A 290 -14.99 -6.93 -6.12
N ILE A 291 -14.66 -5.84 -5.42
CA ILE A 291 -15.15 -5.52 -4.08
C ILE A 291 -16.43 -4.69 -4.22
N ALA A 292 -17.50 -5.08 -3.54
CA ALA A 292 -18.74 -4.31 -3.52
C ALA A 292 -18.59 -3.06 -2.64
N ALA A 293 -19.24 -1.95 -3.03
CA ALA A 293 -19.14 -0.65 -2.37
C ALA A 293 -19.56 -0.62 -0.88
N GLU A 294 -20.18 -1.68 -0.36
CA GLU A 294 -20.67 -1.78 1.02
C GLU A 294 -19.64 -2.36 2.01
N ALA A 295 -18.41 -2.68 1.56
CA ALA A 295 -17.44 -3.45 2.34
C ALA A 295 -16.32 -2.63 3.03
N ARG A 296 -16.52 -1.33 3.26
CA ARG A 296 -15.55 -0.48 4.01
C ARG A 296 -15.89 -0.48 5.49
#